data_AF-A0A9D6U569-F1
#
_entry.id   AF-A0A9D6U569-F1
#
_cell.length_a   1.000
_cell.length_b   1.000
_cell.length_c   1.000
_cell.angle_alpha   90.00
_cell.angle_beta   90.00
_cell.angle_gamma   90.00
#
_symmetry.space_group_name_H-M   'P 1'
#
loop_
_entity.id
_entity.type
_entity.pdbx_description
1 polymer ?
#
loop_
_entity_poly.entity_id
_entity_poly.type
_entity_poly.pdbx_seq_one_letter_code
_entity_poly.pdbx_strand_id
1 'polypeptide(L)' 'MNKNWHNKNILGQNASLRKRIAWHITHQENCGCRSIPETVQREIRKSKLTTPKTKSKKL' A
#
# COMPACT_ATOMS: atom_id res chain seq x y z
N MET A 1 -4.30 -4.47 17.87
CA MET A 1 -4.63 -5.14 16.59
C MET A 1 -6.14 -5.12 16.37
N ASN A 2 -6.61 -4.55 15.26
CA ASN A 2 -8.02 -4.56 14.85
C ASN A 2 -8.33 -5.86 14.07
N LYS A 3 -8.87 -6.87 14.76
CA LYS A 3 -9.14 -8.21 14.19
C LYS A 3 -10.13 -8.16 13.02
N ASN A 4 -11.18 -7.34 13.12
CA ASN A 4 -12.19 -7.19 12.08
C ASN A 4 -11.59 -6.67 10.76
N TRP A 5 -10.69 -5.68 10.85
CA TRP A 5 -10.02 -5.15 9.67
C TRP A 5 -9.13 -6.21 9.01
N HIS A 6 -8.35 -6.98 9.79
CA HIS A 6 -7.50 -8.04 9.25
C HIS A 6 -8.29 -9.14 8.55
N ASN A 7 -9.44 -9.55 9.10
CA ASN A 7 -10.29 -10.57 8.50
C ASN A 7 -10.89 -10.11 7.15
N LYS A 8 -11.21 -8.81 7.02
CA LYS A 8 -11.77 -8.23 5.80
C LYS A 8 -10.71 -7.83 4.77
N ASN A 9 -9.50 -7.51 5.21
CA ASN A 9 -8.42 -6.98 4.38
C ASN A 9 -7.23 -7.93 4.45
N ILE A 10 -7.35 -9.12 3.87
CA ILE A 10 -6.23 -10.07 3.78
C ILE A 10 -5.42 -9.74 2.51
N LEU A 11 -4.13 -9.50 2.66
CA LEU A 11 -3.23 -9.33 1.53
C LEU A 11 -2.81 -10.72 1.01
N GLY A 12 -3.27 -11.09 -0.19
CA GLY A 12 -2.86 -12.34 -0.82
C GLY A 12 -1.35 -12.40 -1.10
N GLN A 13 -0.79 -13.62 -1.14
CA GLN A 13 0.67 -13.86 -1.27
C GLN A 13 1.27 -13.20 -2.53
N ASN A 14 0.54 -13.23 -3.64
CA ASN A 14 0.97 -12.67 -4.94
C ASN A 14 0.44 -11.25 -5.20
N ALA A 15 0.09 -10.50 -4.15
CA ALA A 15 -0.35 -9.13 -4.31
C ALA A 15 0.76 -8.27 -4.95
N SER A 16 0.41 -7.54 -6.01
CA SER A 16 1.33 -6.61 -6.66
C SER A 16 1.83 -5.55 -5.68
N LEU A 17 3.00 -4.97 -5.98
CA LEU A 17 3.61 -3.96 -5.13
C LEU A 17 2.65 -2.80 -4.82
N ARG A 18 1.90 -2.32 -5.81
CA ARG A 18 0.90 -1.25 -5.62
C ARG A 18 -0.20 -1.65 -4.63
N LYS A 19 -0.72 -2.88 -4.72
CA LYS A 19 -1.72 -3.40 -3.77
C LYS A 19 -1.13 -3.54 -2.37
N ARG A 20 0.12 -4.01 -2.26
CA ARG A 20 0.85 -4.12 -0.98
C ARG A 20 1.04 -2.76 -0.33
N ILE A 21 1.44 -1.74 -1.09
CA ILE A 21 1.58 -0.36 -0.61
C ILE A 21 0.24 0.17 -0.09
N ALA A 22 -0.81 0.08 -0.91
CA ALA A 22 -2.15 0.56 -0.54
C ALA A 22 -2.66 -0.11 0.73
N TRP A 23 -2.47 -1.43 0.84
CA TRP A 23 -2.83 -2.21 2.02
C TRP A 23 -2.09 -1.73 3.27
N HIS A 24 -0.78 -1.45 3.19
CA HIS A 24 -0.02 -0.97 4.34
C HIS A 24 -0.42 0.43 4.80
N ILE A 25 -0.80 1.32 3.86
CA ILE A 25 -1.30 2.67 4.19
C ILE A 25 -2.62 2.55 4.96
N THR A 26 -3.59 1.81 4.42
CA THR A 26 -4.90 1.64 5.08
C THR A 26 -4.78 0.84 6.38
N HIS A 27 -3.83 -0.10 6.47
CA HIS A 27 -3.51 -0.81 7.71
C HIS A 27 -3.05 0.14 8.82
N GLN A 28 -2.19 1.12 8.52
CA GLN A 28 -1.77 2.11 9.52
C GLN A 28 -2.96 2.92 10.04
N GLU A 29 -3.85 3.37 9.15
CA GLU A 29 -5.01 4.20 9.50
C GLU A 29 -6.06 3.45 10.34
N ASN A 30 -6.29 2.17 10.04
CA ASN A 30 -7.39 1.39 10.64
C ASN A 30 -6.96 0.49 11.81
N CYS A 31 -5.68 0.16 11.90
CA CYS A 31 -5.18 -0.85 12.85
C CYS A 31 -3.86 -0.45 13.50
N GLY A 32 -2.86 -0.05 12.72
CA GLY A 32 -1.56 0.40 13.22
C GLY A 32 -0.77 -0.63 14.05
N CYS A 33 -1.16 -1.92 14.02
CA CYS A 33 -0.60 -2.91 14.94
C CYS A 33 0.87 -3.29 14.66
N ARG A 34 1.39 -2.91 13.49
CA ARG A 34 2.77 -3.12 13.04
C ARG A 34 3.16 -1.96 12.15
N SER A 35 4.38 -1.48 12.25
CA SER A 35 4.92 -0.45 11.35
C SER A 35 5.03 -0.96 9.92
N ILE A 36 5.01 -0.02 8.95
CA ILE A 36 5.22 -0.36 7.53
C ILE A 36 6.66 -0.89 7.35
N PRO A 37 6.87 -2.06 6.72
CA PRO A 37 8.21 -2.60 6.46
C PRO A 37 9.06 -1.63 5.62
N GLU A 38 10.37 -1.59 5.88
CA GLU A 38 11.29 -0.66 5.21
C GLU A 38 11.25 -0.79 3.67
N THR A 39 11.14 -2.02 3.17
CA THR A 39 11.00 -2.28 1.73
C THR A 39 9.78 -1.58 1.13
N VAL A 40 8.64 -1.63 1.81
CA VAL A 40 7.40 -0.95 1.37
C VAL A 40 7.53 0.56 1.52
N GLN A 41 8.14 1.05 2.61
CA GLN A 41 8.39 2.48 2.78
C GLN A 41 9.30 3.05 1.67
N ARG A 42 10.33 2.31 1.28
CA ARG A 42 11.22 2.70 0.18
C ARG A 42 10.46 2.83 -1.13
N GLU A 43 9.55 1.88 -1.43
CA GLU A 43 8.73 1.94 -2.64
C GLU A 43 7.67 3.07 -2.56
N ILE A 44 7.12 3.36 -1.38
CA ILE A 44 6.27 4.55 -1.18
C ILE A 44 7.05 5.83 -1.49
N ARG A 45 8.26 5.97 -0.94
CA ARG A 45 9.13 7.14 -1.20
C ARG A 45 9.47 7.25 -2.68
N LYS A 46 9.87 6.15 -3.33
CA LYS A 46 10.09 6.11 -4.78
C LYS A 46 8.86 6.56 -5.54
N SER A 47 7.67 6.05 -5.23
CA SER A 47 6.43 6.43 -5.91
C SER A 47 6.07 7.91 -5.74
N LYS A 48 6.41 8.54 -4.61
CA LYS A 48 6.22 9.99 -4.41
C LYS A 48 7.21 10.82 -5.24
N LEU A 49 8.42 10.30 -5.45
CA LEU A 49 9.46 10.93 -6.27
C LEU A 49 9.22 10.69 -7.77
N THR A 50 8.62 9.55 -8.11
CA THR A 50 8.21 9.18 -9.46
C THR A 50 6.71 9.41 -9.60
N THR A 51 6.26 10.66 -9.52
CA THR A 51 4.96 11.02 -10.07
C THR A 51 4.98 10.66 -11.56
N PRO A 52 4.15 9.71 -12.03
CA PRO A 52 4.04 9.51 -13.46
C PRO A 52 3.42 10.78 -14.04
N LYS A 53 4.12 11.45 -14.97
CA LYS A 53 3.47 12.26 -16.00
C LYS A 53 2.29 11.42 -16.50
N THR A 54 1.09 11.91 -16.24
CA THR A 54 -0.16 11.41 -16.79
C THR A 54 0.06 11.16 -18.27
N LYS A 55 0.11 9.90 -18.73
CA LYS A 55 -0.21 9.64 -20.13
C LYS A 55 -1.72 9.84 -20.22
N SER A 56 -2.13 11.09 -20.44
CA SER A 56 -3.45 11.42 -20.96
C SER A 56 -3.66 10.54 -22.19
N LYS A 57 -4.52 9.54 -22.07
CA LYS A 57 -4.98 8.76 -23.21
C LYS A 57 -5.98 9.67 -23.91
N LYS A 58 -5.51 10.34 -24.97
CA LYS A 58 -6.32 11.10 -25.92
C LYS A 58 -7.29 10.12 -26.57
N LEU A 59 -8.60 10.32 -26.38
CA LEU A 59 -9.65 9.78 -27.25
C LEU A 59 -10.18 10.95 -28.08
#